data_AF-A0A2S5CXW3-F1
#
_entry.id   AF-A0A2S5CXW3-F1
#
_cell.length_a   1.000
_cell.length_b   1.000
_cell.length_c   1.000
_cell.angle_alpha   90.00
_cell.angle_beta   90.00
_cell.angle_gamma   90.00
#
_symmetry.space_group_name_H-M   'P 1'
#
loop_
_entity.id
_entity.type
_entity.pdbx_description
1 polymer ?
#
loop_
_entity_poly.entity_id
_entity_poly.type
_entity_poly.pdbx_seq_one_letter_code
_entity_poly.pdbx_strand_id
1 'polypeptide(L)'
;MNEETQEFIIIGENGQEQTCRVVFTFDAEEKSYVLFSLIDEKGQEIPGDISAMTFDYDDNSGDMTNLQPVETEAEWEMINEVVLTLLDEFQEEPQLITVTNEDGTDQVCEVIHTFASEQFGKSYVLYVAVSDEPMEERDIFAAQYVPGPDGTIEDLLPIETDAEWEFVEDILNEL
;
A
#
# COMPACT_ATOMS: atom_id res chain seq x y z
N MET A 1 -4.93 5.04 17.24
CA MET A 1 -6.40 4.94 17.40
C MET A 1 -6.73 3.51 17.03
N ASN A 2 -7.61 2.82 17.75
CA ASN A 2 -7.93 1.43 17.40
C ASN A 2 -8.69 1.45 16.07
N GLU A 3 -8.02 1.09 14.99
CA GLU A 3 -8.65 0.77 13.71
C GLU A 3 -9.37 -0.57 13.92
N GLU A 4 -10.61 -0.53 14.38
CA GLU A 4 -11.48 -1.71 14.32
C GLU A 4 -11.74 -1.98 12.83
N THR A 5 -10.92 -2.85 12.24
CA THR A 5 -11.09 -3.32 10.88
C THR A 5 -12.42 -4.05 10.77
N GLN A 6 -13.40 -3.40 10.16
CA GLN A 6 -14.75 -3.93 10.02
C GLN A 6 -14.76 -4.93 8.85
N GLU A 7 -15.02 -6.20 9.14
CA GLU A 7 -15.16 -7.27 8.16
C GLU A 7 -16.64 -7.62 8.01
N PHE A 8 -17.07 -7.96 6.79
CA PHE A 8 -18.42 -8.44 6.53
C PHE A 8 -18.40 -9.51 5.43
N ILE A 9 -19.46 -10.31 5.38
CA ILE A 9 -19.59 -11.39 4.40
C ILE A 9 -20.66 -10.99 3.40
N ILE A 10 -20.31 -11.01 2.12
CA ILE A 10 -21.27 -10.89 1.03
C ILE A 10 -21.51 -12.26 0.39
N ILE A 11 -22.72 -12.45 -0.13
CA ILE A 11 -23.06 -13.63 -0.92
C ILE A 11 -22.88 -13.25 -2.39
N GLY A 12 -21.83 -13.78 -3.03
CA GLY A 12 -21.59 -13.56 -4.45
C GLY A 12 -22.68 -14.19 -5.33
N GLU A 13 -22.71 -13.84 -6.62
CA GLU A 13 -23.74 -14.29 -7.57
C GLU A 13 -23.86 -15.83 -7.69
N ASN A 14 -22.78 -16.56 -7.39
CA ASN A 14 -22.75 -18.03 -7.40
C ASN A 14 -23.23 -18.67 -6.09
N GLY A 15 -23.67 -17.88 -5.10
CA GLY A 15 -24.02 -18.35 -3.76
C GLY A 15 -22.82 -18.65 -2.86
N GLN A 16 -21.62 -18.24 -3.27
CA GLN A 16 -20.39 -18.38 -2.48
C GLN A 16 -20.30 -17.22 -1.47
N GLU A 17 -19.96 -17.55 -0.23
CA GLU A 17 -19.66 -16.56 0.80
C GLU A 17 -18.29 -15.97 0.50
N GLN A 18 -18.23 -14.66 0.32
CA GLN A 18 -17.01 -13.90 0.10
C GLN A 18 -16.81 -12.97 1.30
N THR A 19 -15.70 -13.16 2.02
CA THR A 19 -15.33 -12.26 3.10
C THR A 19 -14.70 -11.00 2.51
N CYS A 20 -15.14 -9.86 3.03
CA CYS A 20 -14.73 -8.54 2.59
C CYS A 20 -14.26 -7.75 3.81
N ARG A 21 -13.24 -6.92 3.60
CA ARG A 21 -12.75 -5.98 4.61
C ARG A 21 -13.09 -4.56 4.19
N VAL A 22 -13.73 -3.81 5.08
CA VAL A 22 -14.01 -2.39 4.87
C VAL A 22 -12.71 -1.62 4.85
N VAL A 23 -12.48 -0.91 3.75
CA VAL A 23 -11.37 0.02 3.55
C VAL A 23 -11.80 1.41 4.01
N PHE A 24 -12.97 1.86 3.56
CA PHE A 24 -13.48 3.20 3.86
C PHE A 24 -15.00 3.28 3.67
N THR A 25 -15.67 4.18 4.40
CA THR A 25 -17.10 4.46 4.23
C THR A 25 -17.32 5.96 4.14
N PHE A 26 -18.16 6.39 3.21
CA PHE A 26 -18.50 7.81 3.06
C PHE A 26 -19.93 8.01 2.60
N ASP A 27 -20.48 9.18 2.91
CA ASP A 27 -21.83 9.57 2.53
C ASP A 27 -21.76 10.57 1.37
N ALA A 28 -22.52 10.31 0.31
CA ALA A 28 -22.63 11.21 -0.84
C ALA A 28 -24.07 11.30 -1.33
N GLU A 29 -24.50 12.54 -1.62
CA GLU A 29 -25.89 12.86 -1.96
C GLU A 29 -26.87 12.38 -0.87
N GLU A 30 -27.63 11.32 -1.15
CA GLU A 30 -28.62 10.70 -0.27
C GLU A 30 -28.31 9.21 0.00
N LYS A 31 -27.09 8.76 -0.33
CA LYS A 31 -26.66 7.36 -0.18
C LYS A 31 -25.34 7.27 0.57
N SER A 32 -25.17 6.17 1.28
CA SER A 32 -23.90 5.82 1.92
C SER A 32 -23.19 4.75 1.09
N TYR A 33 -21.88 4.91 0.95
CA TYR A 33 -21.00 4.07 0.13
C TYR A 33 -19.96 3.40 1.02
N VAL A 34 -19.75 2.12 0.81
CA VAL A 34 -18.68 1.34 1.44
C VAL A 34 -17.71 0.86 0.36
N LEU A 35 -16.44 1.18 0.58
CA LEU A 35 -15.30 0.66 -0.17
C LEU A 35 -14.73 -0.52 0.60
N PHE A 36 -14.51 -1.64 -0.09
CA PHE A 36 -14.02 -2.86 0.53
C PHE A 36 -13.10 -3.65 -0.40
N SER A 37 -12.16 -4.35 0.22
CA SER A 37 -11.26 -5.28 -0.47
C SER A 37 -11.74 -6.71 -0.26
N LEU A 38 -11.57 -7.53 -1.30
CA LEU A 38 -11.84 -8.96 -1.21
C LEU A 38 -10.69 -9.65 -0.48
N ILE A 39 -11.06 -10.60 0.38
CA ILE A 39 -10.11 -11.45 1.09
C ILE A 39 -10.07 -12.82 0.40
N ASP A 40 -8.87 -13.32 0.12
CA ASP A 40 -8.70 -14.66 -0.46
C ASP A 40 -8.94 -15.79 0.56
N GLU A 41 -8.88 -17.05 0.09
CA GLU A 41 -9.06 -18.23 0.95
C GLU A 41 -8.02 -18.36 2.08
N LYS A 42 -6.91 -17.62 1.99
CA LYS A 42 -5.84 -17.59 3.00
C LYS A 42 -5.98 -16.43 3.98
N GLY A 43 -7.01 -15.59 3.84
CA GLY A 43 -7.18 -14.42 4.69
C GLY A 43 -6.35 -13.21 4.25
N GLN A 44 -5.79 -13.23 3.03
CA GLN A 44 -4.97 -12.13 2.51
C GLN A 44 -5.83 -11.19 1.66
N GLU A 45 -5.65 -9.89 1.86
CA GLU A 45 -6.28 -8.86 1.03
C GLU A 45 -5.71 -8.91 -0.38
N ILE A 46 -6.57 -8.87 -1.39
CA ILE A 46 -6.14 -8.85 -2.80
C ILE A 46 -5.80 -7.39 -3.16
N PRO A 47 -4.52 -7.05 -3.38
CA PRO A 47 -4.13 -5.67 -3.67
C PRO A 47 -4.67 -5.23 -5.05
N GLY A 48 -5.24 -4.03 -5.11
CA GLY A 48 -5.72 -3.40 -6.34
C GLY A 48 -7.15 -3.74 -6.76
N ASP A 49 -7.87 -4.59 -6.02
CA ASP A 49 -9.27 -4.98 -6.32
C ASP A 49 -10.25 -4.36 -5.31
N ILE A 50 -10.32 -3.02 -5.28
CA ILE A 50 -11.29 -2.30 -4.43
C ILE A 50 -12.66 -2.36 -5.10
N SER A 51 -13.63 -2.92 -4.39
CA SER A 51 -15.03 -2.95 -4.77
C SER A 51 -15.84 -1.94 -3.94
N ALA A 52 -16.99 -1.52 -4.49
CA ALA A 52 -17.88 -0.57 -3.85
C ALA A 52 -19.33 -1.03 -3.85
N MET A 53 -20.03 -0.78 -2.74
CA MET A 53 -21.46 -1.01 -2.59
C MET A 53 -22.11 0.17 -1.86
N THR A 54 -23.42 0.34 -2.06
CA THR A 54 -24.23 1.24 -1.24
C THR A 54 -24.79 0.49 -0.04
N PHE A 55 -25.02 1.18 1.08
CA PHE A 55 -25.58 0.60 2.27
C PHE A 55 -26.48 1.59 3.02
N ASP A 56 -27.33 1.07 3.90
CA ASP A 56 -28.12 1.82 4.87
C ASP A 56 -27.60 1.57 6.29
N TYR A 57 -27.62 2.61 7.13
CA TYR A 57 -27.30 2.46 8.55
C TYR A 57 -28.49 1.92 9.33
N ASP A 58 -28.26 0.86 10.11
CA ASP A 58 -29.21 0.50 11.16
C ASP A 58 -29.06 1.46 12.35
N ASP A 59 -30.08 2.30 12.59
CA ASP A 59 -30.08 3.30 13.67
C ASP A 59 -29.99 2.67 15.09
N ASN A 60 -30.24 1.36 15.25
CA ASN A 60 -30.16 0.69 16.54
C ASN A 60 -28.81 0.03 16.82
N SER A 61 -28.18 -0.58 15.81
CA SER A 61 -26.93 -1.32 15.98
C SER A 61 -25.71 -0.58 15.44
N GLY A 62 -25.90 0.39 14.55
CA GLY A 62 -24.82 1.07 13.84
C GLY A 62 -24.20 0.21 12.73
N ASP A 63 -24.77 -0.97 12.44
CA ASP A 63 -24.27 -1.86 11.39
C ASP A 63 -24.69 -1.37 10.00
N MET A 64 -23.85 -1.69 9.02
CA MET A 64 -24.18 -1.55 7.60
C MET A 64 -25.19 -2.62 7.21
N THR A 65 -26.33 -2.20 6.67
CA THR A 65 -27.40 -3.08 6.20
C THR A 65 -27.78 -2.74 4.76
N ASN A 66 -28.62 -3.56 4.13
CA ASN A 66 -29.13 -3.34 2.78
C ASN A 66 -28.02 -3.03 1.74
N LEU A 67 -27.00 -3.89 1.67
CA LEU A 67 -25.93 -3.75 0.69
C LEU A 67 -26.47 -3.91 -0.73
N GLN A 68 -26.27 -2.89 -1.57
CA GLN A 68 -26.67 -2.91 -2.97
C GLN A 68 -25.49 -2.59 -3.89
N PRO A 69 -25.35 -3.26 -5.04
CA PRO A 69 -24.28 -2.99 -5.99
C PRO A 69 -24.39 -1.58 -6.57
N VAL A 70 -23.24 -0.98 -6.87
CA VAL A 70 -23.18 0.29 -7.60
C VAL A 70 -23.29 0.01 -9.10
N GLU A 71 -24.36 0.48 -9.72
CA GLU A 71 -24.66 0.17 -11.13
C GLU A 71 -24.46 1.35 -12.08
N THR A 72 -24.32 2.58 -11.56
CA THR A 72 -24.26 3.77 -12.42
C THR A 72 -22.84 4.31 -12.59
N GLU A 73 -22.51 4.74 -13.81
CA GLU A 73 -21.21 5.33 -14.13
C GLU A 73 -20.95 6.60 -13.29
N ALA A 74 -21.98 7.39 -13.00
CA ALA A 74 -21.85 8.59 -12.18
C ALA A 74 -21.43 8.29 -10.74
N GLU A 75 -21.94 7.21 -10.15
CA GLU A 75 -21.51 6.75 -8.83
C GLU A 75 -20.07 6.24 -8.88
N TRP A 76 -19.70 5.50 -9.93
CA TRP A 76 -18.34 5.02 -10.13
C TRP A 76 -17.32 6.13 -10.32
N GLU A 77 -17.65 7.19 -11.05
CA GLU A 77 -16.78 8.37 -11.21
C GLU A 77 -16.53 9.02 -9.84
N MET A 78 -17.57 9.19 -9.02
CA MET A 78 -17.44 9.74 -7.67
C MET A 78 -16.62 8.83 -6.75
N ILE A 79 -16.89 7.52 -6.76
CA ILE A 79 -16.12 6.52 -6.00
C ILE A 79 -14.66 6.56 -6.41
N ASN A 80 -14.37 6.64 -7.70
CA ASN A 80 -13.01 6.68 -8.21
C ASN A 80 -12.27 7.93 -7.75
N GLU A 81 -12.91 9.10 -7.74
CA GLU A 81 -12.32 10.32 -7.16
C GLU A 81 -12.00 10.16 -5.68
N VAL A 82 -12.90 9.54 -4.89
CA VAL A 82 -12.66 9.24 -3.48
C VAL A 82 -11.53 8.24 -3.33
N VAL A 83 -11.52 7.14 -4.11
CA VAL A 83 -10.46 6.13 -4.10
C VAL A 83 -9.12 6.73 -4.48
N LEU A 84 -9.05 7.59 -5.49
CA LEU A 84 -7.81 8.26 -5.88
C LEU A 84 -7.31 9.20 -4.78
N THR A 85 -8.23 9.92 -4.13
CA THR A 85 -7.87 10.78 -2.99
C THR A 85 -7.38 9.94 -1.81
N LEU A 86 -8.06 8.84 -1.49
CA LEU A 86 -7.63 7.92 -0.45
C LEU A 86 -6.29 7.27 -0.81
N LEU A 87 -6.11 6.83 -2.05
CA LEU A 87 -4.83 6.30 -2.52
C LEU A 87 -3.75 7.37 -2.52
N ASP A 88 -4.05 8.65 -2.72
CA ASP A 88 -3.08 9.73 -2.56
C ASP A 88 -2.76 9.96 -1.07
N GLU A 89 -3.74 9.82 -0.18
CA GLU A 89 -3.56 9.91 1.29
C GLU A 89 -2.90 8.66 1.91
N PHE A 90 -3.03 7.49 1.28
CA PHE A 90 -2.52 6.18 1.72
C PHE A 90 -1.35 5.65 0.90
N GLN A 91 -1.08 6.20 -0.29
CA GLN A 91 0.23 6.07 -0.92
C GLN A 91 1.14 6.93 -0.08
N GLU A 92 2.06 6.29 0.64
CA GLU A 92 3.30 6.97 0.97
C GLU A 92 3.83 7.50 -0.36
N GLU A 93 3.87 8.82 -0.54
CA GLU A 93 4.47 9.45 -1.72
C GLU A 93 5.80 8.71 -1.99
N PRO A 94 6.05 8.23 -3.22
CA PRO A 94 7.22 7.41 -3.49
C PRO A 94 8.44 8.14 -2.94
N GLN A 95 9.09 7.55 -1.94
CA GLN A 95 10.14 8.25 -1.23
C GLN A 95 11.32 8.38 -2.19
N LEU A 96 11.50 9.57 -2.75
CA LEU A 96 12.57 9.85 -3.70
C LEU A 96 13.83 10.25 -2.95
N ILE A 97 14.93 9.61 -3.28
CA ILE A 97 16.26 9.94 -2.79
C ILE A 97 17.16 10.37 -3.95
N THR A 98 18.12 11.25 -3.65
CA THR A 98 19.18 11.61 -4.61
C THR A 98 20.42 10.82 -4.27
N VAL A 99 20.86 9.98 -5.20
CA VAL A 99 22.07 9.16 -5.06
C VAL A 99 23.12 9.69 -6.02
N THR A 100 24.25 10.12 -5.49
CA THR A 100 25.41 10.48 -6.33
C THR A 100 26.18 9.21 -6.70
N ASN A 101 26.32 8.93 -8.00
CA ASN A 101 27.07 7.79 -8.49
C ASN A 101 28.59 8.02 -8.49
N GLU A 102 29.37 7.01 -8.87
CA GLU A 102 30.85 7.09 -8.91
C GLU A 102 31.39 8.15 -9.89
N ASP A 103 30.61 8.53 -10.90
CA ASP A 103 30.94 9.60 -11.85
C ASP A 103 30.66 11.01 -11.30
N GLY A 104 30.11 11.12 -10.08
CA GLY A 104 29.72 12.38 -9.47
C GLY A 104 28.45 12.97 -10.08
N THR A 105 27.63 12.15 -10.74
CA THR A 105 26.32 12.53 -11.26
C THR A 105 25.25 12.16 -10.26
N ASP A 106 24.40 13.12 -9.93
CA ASP A 106 23.23 12.90 -9.10
C ASP A 106 22.14 12.21 -9.92
N GLN A 107 21.70 11.04 -9.45
CA GLN A 107 20.58 10.27 -9.99
C GLN A 107 19.44 10.29 -8.98
N VAL A 108 18.23 10.57 -9.44
CA VAL A 108 17.02 10.42 -8.63
C VAL A 108 16.62 8.95 -8.62
N CYS A 109 16.45 8.40 -7.43
CA CYS A 109 16.07 7.03 -7.18
C CYS A 109 14.77 6.98 -6.36
N GLU A 110 13.97 5.97 -6.60
CA GLU A 110 12.76 5.67 -5.86
C GLU A 110 13.04 4.57 -4.83
N VAL A 111 12.66 4.82 -3.58
CA VAL A 111 12.77 3.85 -2.50
C VAL A 111 11.65 2.82 -2.65
N ILE A 112 12.05 1.56 -2.77
CA ILE A 112 11.15 0.41 -2.88
C ILE A 112 10.77 -0.10 -1.50
N HIS A 113 11.75 -0.19 -0.60
CA HIS A 113 11.53 -0.70 0.75
C HIS A 113 12.60 -0.21 1.72
N THR A 114 12.24 -0.01 2.99
CA THR A 114 13.18 0.28 4.07
C THR A 114 12.96 -0.67 5.23
N PHE A 115 14.04 -1.15 5.82
CA PHE A 115 13.97 -2.08 6.96
C PHE A 115 15.15 -1.87 7.90
N ALA A 116 14.95 -2.22 9.17
CA ALA A 116 15.98 -2.16 10.20
C ALA A 116 16.40 -3.56 10.60
N SER A 117 17.71 -3.82 10.66
CA SER A 117 18.24 -5.05 11.21
C SER A 117 18.55 -4.87 12.69
N GLU A 118 17.83 -5.58 13.56
CA GLU A 118 18.17 -5.67 14.98
C GLU A 118 19.53 -6.36 15.21
N GLN A 119 19.92 -7.26 14.30
CA GLN A 119 21.19 -8.00 14.37
C GLN A 119 22.40 -7.08 14.18
N PHE A 120 22.34 -6.19 13.20
CA PHE A 120 23.43 -5.26 12.89
C PHE A 120 23.27 -3.90 13.59
N GLY A 121 22.07 -3.60 14.10
CA GLY A 121 21.74 -2.29 14.66
C GLY A 121 21.80 -1.18 13.61
N LYS A 122 21.46 -1.51 12.36
CA LYS A 122 21.57 -0.64 11.18
C LYS A 122 20.28 -0.69 10.36
N SER A 123 20.03 0.37 9.62
CA SER A 123 18.89 0.46 8.70
C SER A 123 19.36 0.36 7.25
N TYR A 124 18.58 -0.34 6.43
CA TYR A 124 18.84 -0.64 5.04
C TYR A 124 17.70 -0.16 4.16
N VAL A 125 18.04 0.30 2.96
CA VAL A 125 17.11 0.80 1.97
C VAL A 125 17.35 0.09 0.65
N LEU A 126 16.26 -0.34 0.01
CA LEU A 126 16.22 -0.82 -1.35
C LEU A 126 15.66 0.28 -2.24
N TYR A 127 16.35 0.60 -3.33
CA TYR A 127 15.94 1.66 -4.24
C TYR A 127 16.27 1.32 -5.69
N VAL A 128 15.52 1.91 -6.62
CA VAL A 128 15.72 1.77 -8.06
C VAL A 128 15.91 3.14 -8.69
N ALA A 129 16.68 3.22 -9.77
CA ALA A 129 16.76 4.46 -10.54
C ALA A 129 15.39 4.77 -11.17
N VAL A 130 14.95 6.02 -11.08
CA VAL A 130 13.73 6.46 -11.77
C VAL A 130 14.01 6.46 -13.28
N SER A 131 13.28 5.64 -14.03
CA SER A 131 13.35 5.55 -15.49
C SER A 131 11.97 5.28 -16.11
N ASP A 132 11.89 5.30 -17.44
CA ASP A 132 10.69 4.89 -18.21
C ASP A 132 10.64 3.37 -18.47
N GLU A 133 11.63 2.61 -18.00
CA GLU A 133 11.71 1.15 -18.20
C GLU A 133 10.77 0.42 -17.22
N PRO A 134 10.21 -0.73 -17.60
CA PRO A 134 9.38 -1.52 -16.69
C PRO A 134 10.21 -1.96 -15.48
N MET A 135 9.58 -1.99 -14.28
CA MET A 135 10.26 -2.28 -13.01
C MET A 135 11.00 -3.62 -13.02
N GLU A 136 10.47 -4.61 -13.73
CA GLU A 136 11.05 -5.95 -13.91
C GLU A 136 12.41 -5.94 -14.65
N GLU A 137 12.70 -4.88 -15.40
CA GLU A 137 13.96 -4.70 -16.13
C GLU A 137 14.94 -3.77 -15.40
N ARG A 138 14.56 -3.20 -14.25
CA ARG A 138 15.41 -2.27 -13.47
C ARG A 138 16.28 -3.03 -12.48
N ASP A 139 17.51 -2.55 -12.30
CA ASP A 139 18.40 -3.03 -11.25
C ASP A 139 17.98 -2.43 -9.89
N ILE A 140 17.75 -3.31 -8.91
CA ILE A 140 17.50 -2.94 -7.52
C ILE A 140 18.85 -2.75 -6.82
N PHE A 141 19.03 -1.58 -6.22
CA PHE A 141 20.21 -1.24 -5.43
C PHE A 141 19.88 -1.29 -3.94
N ALA A 142 20.90 -1.59 -3.14
CA ALA A 142 20.80 -1.59 -1.69
C ALA A 142 21.89 -0.73 -1.07
N ALA A 143 21.53 0.02 -0.03
CA ALA A 143 22.47 0.76 0.79
C ALA A 143 22.04 0.74 2.25
N GLN A 144 23.01 0.99 3.15
CA GLN A 144 22.69 1.36 4.52
C GLN A 144 22.23 2.83 4.52
N TYR A 145 21.29 3.20 5.38
CA TYR A 145 20.89 4.60 5.53
C TYR A 145 20.85 5.07 6.98
N VAL A 146 20.96 6.39 7.16
CA VAL A 146 20.75 7.06 8.44
C VAL A 146 19.33 7.64 8.48
N PRO A 147 18.45 7.13 9.37
CA PRO A 147 17.10 7.65 9.50
C PRO A 147 17.13 9.05 10.13
N GLY A 148 16.46 10.00 9.48
CA GLY A 148 16.25 11.36 9.94
C GLY A 148 15.12 11.47 10.97
N PRO A 149 14.95 12.65 11.58
CA PRO A 149 13.98 12.90 12.65
C PRO A 149 12.51 12.69 12.23
N ASP A 150 12.21 12.79 10.95
CA ASP A 150 10.87 12.64 10.37
C ASP A 150 10.72 11.33 9.58
N GLY A 151 11.62 10.35 9.76
CA GLY A 151 11.62 9.10 8.99
C GLY A 151 12.19 9.22 7.57
N THR A 152 12.79 10.36 7.25
CA THR A 152 13.49 10.60 5.98
C THR A 152 14.86 9.91 5.95
N ILE A 153 15.43 9.75 4.76
CA ILE A 153 16.81 9.25 4.60
C ILE A 153 17.75 10.46 4.59
N GLU A 154 18.56 10.61 5.64
CA GLU A 154 19.54 11.71 5.73
C GLU A 154 20.82 11.44 4.93
N ASP A 155 21.32 10.20 5.01
CA ASP A 155 22.61 9.82 4.42
C ASP A 155 22.59 8.36 3.98
N LEU A 156 23.34 8.05 2.92
CA LEU A 156 23.49 6.71 2.35
C LEU A 156 24.92 6.23 2.55
N LEU A 157 25.04 5.06 3.15
CA LEU A 157 26.30 4.41 3.48
C LEU A 157 26.41 3.10 2.69
N PRO A 158 27.61 2.75 2.21
CA PRO A 158 27.83 1.48 1.54
C PRO A 158 27.68 0.32 2.53
N ILE A 159 27.20 -0.82 2.04
CA ILE A 159 27.19 -2.08 2.79
C ILE A 159 28.58 -2.71 2.68
N GLU A 160 29.27 -2.85 3.81
CA GLU A 160 30.69 -3.22 3.82
C GLU A 160 30.94 -4.72 4.02
N THR A 161 29.97 -5.48 4.53
CA THR A 161 30.20 -6.88 4.94
C THR A 161 29.30 -7.86 4.20
N ASP A 162 29.85 -9.04 3.88
CA ASP A 162 29.09 -10.12 3.22
C ASP A 162 27.88 -10.58 4.04
N ALA A 163 27.97 -10.54 5.37
CA ALA A 163 26.86 -10.92 6.26
C ALA A 163 25.68 -9.93 6.17
N GLU A 164 25.96 -8.65 5.97
CA GLU A 164 24.92 -7.66 5.73
C GLU A 164 24.29 -7.84 4.35
N TRP A 165 25.11 -8.16 3.34
CA TRP A 165 24.61 -8.48 2.00
C TRP A 165 23.70 -9.71 2.00
N GLU A 166 24.11 -10.80 2.66
CA GLU A 166 23.29 -12.01 2.78
C GLU A 166 21.92 -11.70 3.42
N PHE A 167 21.89 -10.84 4.44
CA PHE A 167 20.66 -10.41 5.08
C PHE A 167 19.76 -9.57 4.15
N VAL A 168 20.35 -8.62 3.42
CA VAL A 168 19.61 -7.79 2.47
C VAL A 168 19.05 -8.63 1.31
N GLU A 169 19.82 -9.60 0.81
CA GLU A 169 19.38 -10.53 -0.22
C GLU A 169 18.22 -11.41 0.25
N ASP A 170 18.22 -11.84 1.51
CA ASP A 170 17.11 -12.61 2.09
C ASP A 170 15.81 -11.80 2.04
N ILE A 171 15.84 -10.56 2.53
CA ILE A 171 14.69 -9.63 2.48
C ILE A 171 14.26 -9.35 1.04
N LEU A 172 15.21 -9.17 0.12
CA LEU A 172 14.92 -8.96 -1.29
C LEU A 172 14.19 -10.15 -1.94
N ASN A 173 14.50 -11.38 -1.53
CA ASN A 173 13.84 -12.58 -2.04
C ASN A 173 12.46 -12.84 -1.40
N GLU A 174 12.17 -12.20 -0.27
CA GLU A 174 10.86 -12.26 0.40
C GLU A 174 9.86 -11.21 -0.11
N LEU A 175 10.33 -10.21 -0.86
CA LEU A 175 9.51 -9.22 -1.59
C LEU A 175 8.83 -9.84 -2.81
#